data_AF-A0A506Y598-F1
#
_entry.id   AF-A0A506Y598-F1
#
_cell.length_a   1.000
_cell.length_b   1.000
_cell.length_c   1.000
_cell.angle_alpha   90.00
_cell.angle_beta   90.00
_cell.angle_gamma   90.00
#
_symmetry.space_group_name_H-M   'P 1'
#
loop_
_entity.id
_entity.type
_entity.pdbx_description
1 polymer ?
#
loop_
_entity_poly.entity_id
_entity_poly.type
_entity_poly.pdbx_seq_one_letter_code
_entity_poly.pdbx_strand_id
1 'polypeptide(L)'
;MPAQALMEKLHALEQDGAVRWLPFGIAYPSRDWLSWFKGARGEIEVARRLAKLGDGWTVLHSVPVGSNDSDIDHVAVGPGGLFTINTKRSPDARVWVGGGTFLINGSKKPYLRNSTHEARRLEKLLAAVGVTATATPVIAVSGVKSLTVKSPPRWNGEPVEVVETPAIARRLRRRARLDADQVGRIAAALARPDTWAASERVSIDLAALRDVYDRLDRGLDRWNLLVLLVGILVAGGIAALALSMAGGYPQFIAGVVSKLF
;
A
#
# COMPACT_ATOMS: atom_id res chain seq x y z
N MET A 1 -3.95 13.83 5.79
CA MET A 1 -2.70 13.05 5.99
C MET A 1 -2.75 11.82 5.08
N PRO A 2 -1.63 11.24 4.58
CA PRO A 2 -1.68 9.96 3.86
C PRO A 2 -2.21 8.82 4.73
N ALA A 3 -2.93 7.88 4.12
CA ALA A 3 -3.53 6.72 4.78
C ALA A 3 -4.53 7.05 5.89
N GLN A 4 -5.14 8.24 5.91
CA GLN A 4 -5.99 8.67 7.01
C GLN A 4 -7.15 7.70 7.28
N ALA A 5 -7.97 7.39 6.27
CA ALA A 5 -9.10 6.47 6.42
C ALA A 5 -8.66 5.07 6.90
N LEU A 6 -7.47 4.61 6.51
CA LEU A 6 -6.92 3.34 6.95
C LEU A 6 -6.43 3.41 8.41
N MET A 7 -5.84 4.53 8.82
CA MET A 7 -5.44 4.75 10.21
C MET A 7 -6.67 4.88 11.13
N GLU A 8 -7.73 5.55 10.68
CA GLU A 8 -9.01 5.61 11.39
C GLU A 8 -9.58 4.19 11.60
N LYS A 9 -9.55 3.36 10.56
CA LYS A 9 -9.99 1.96 10.67
C LYS A 9 -9.11 1.13 11.61
N LEU A 10 -7.79 1.33 11.56
CA LEU A 10 -6.85 0.66 12.47
C LEU A 10 -7.05 1.08 13.92
N HIS A 11 -7.35 2.36 14.16
CA HIS A 11 -7.65 2.88 15.48
C HIS A 11 -8.95 2.29 16.04
N ALA A 12 -10.01 2.23 15.23
CA ALA A 12 -11.27 1.58 15.62
C ALA A 12 -11.05 0.09 15.97
N LEU A 13 -10.30 -0.65 15.14
CA LEU A 13 -9.96 -2.04 15.42
C LEU A 13 -9.14 -2.23 16.71
N GLU A 14 -8.27 -1.28 17.04
CA GLU A 14 -7.53 -1.31 18.31
C GLU A 14 -8.47 -1.07 19.50
N GLN A 15 -9.40 -0.11 19.41
CA GLN A 15 -10.40 0.17 20.44
C GLN A 15 -11.34 -1.03 20.68
N ASP A 16 -11.69 -1.75 19.61
CA ASP A 16 -12.53 -2.96 19.67
C ASP A 16 -11.76 -4.21 20.18
N GLY A 17 -10.48 -4.07 20.56
CA GLY A 17 -9.66 -5.16 21.07
C GLY A 17 -9.21 -6.17 20.01
N ALA A 18 -9.32 -5.85 18.72
CA ALA A 18 -8.89 -6.73 17.63
C ALA A 18 -7.35 -6.86 17.52
N VAL A 19 -6.61 -6.01 18.24
CA VAL A 19 -5.15 -6.07 18.39
C VAL A 19 -4.79 -6.69 19.73
N ARG A 20 -4.21 -7.89 19.70
CA ARG A 20 -3.70 -8.53 20.92
C ARG A 20 -2.27 -8.07 21.20
N TRP A 21 -2.08 -7.33 22.28
CA TRP A 21 -0.76 -6.94 22.75
C TRP A 21 -0.12 -8.05 23.60
N LEU A 22 1.13 -8.37 23.29
CA LEU A 22 1.98 -9.28 24.04
C LEU A 22 3.04 -8.46 24.81
N PRO A 23 3.77 -9.06 25.78
CA PRO A 23 4.86 -8.39 26.49
C PRO A 23 5.87 -7.72 25.55
N PHE A 24 6.56 -6.69 26.06
CA PHE A 24 7.52 -5.87 25.29
C PHE A 24 6.89 -5.10 24.13
N GLY A 25 5.58 -4.86 24.18
CA GLY A 25 4.85 -4.07 23.19
C GLY A 25 4.85 -4.74 21.81
N ILE A 26 4.72 -6.06 21.77
CA ILE A 26 4.56 -6.84 20.53
C ILE A 26 3.08 -6.83 20.15
N ALA A 27 2.76 -6.46 18.92
CA ALA A 27 1.39 -6.52 18.39
C ALA A 27 1.19 -7.84 17.65
N TYR A 28 0.35 -8.72 18.20
CA TYR A 28 0.00 -9.96 17.53
C TYR A 28 -1.01 -9.69 16.41
N PRO A 29 -0.68 -10.03 15.15
CA PRO A 29 -1.50 -9.65 14.01
C PRO A 29 -2.73 -10.56 13.83
N SER A 30 -3.93 -9.98 13.72
CA SER A 30 -5.09 -10.66 13.11
C SER A 30 -5.08 -10.46 11.59
N ARG A 31 -5.74 -11.37 10.83
CA ARG A 31 -5.77 -11.30 9.35
C ARG A 31 -6.41 -10.00 8.84
N ASP A 32 -7.52 -9.60 9.43
CA ASP A 32 -8.26 -8.40 9.03
C ASP A 32 -7.42 -7.16 9.30
N TRP A 33 -6.87 -7.04 10.51
CA TRP A 33 -5.98 -5.95 10.88
C TRP A 33 -4.75 -5.85 9.98
N LEU A 34 -4.09 -6.97 9.65
CA LEU A 34 -2.94 -6.98 8.72
C LEU A 34 -3.30 -6.44 7.33
N SER A 35 -4.53 -6.69 6.87
CA SER A 35 -4.96 -6.22 5.55
C SER A 35 -5.05 -4.69 5.50
N TRP A 36 -5.61 -4.08 6.53
CA TRP A 36 -5.69 -2.62 6.71
C TRP A 36 -4.30 -2.01 6.92
N PHE A 37 -3.50 -2.65 7.78
CA PHE A 37 -2.14 -2.20 8.09
C PHE A 37 -1.24 -2.20 6.85
N LYS A 38 -1.32 -3.25 6.05
CA LYS A 38 -0.65 -3.35 4.75
C LYS A 38 -1.10 -2.24 3.80
N GLY A 39 -2.40 -1.90 3.78
CA GLY A 39 -2.91 -0.76 3.01
C GLY A 39 -2.23 0.54 3.42
N ALA A 40 -2.24 0.85 4.72
CA ALA A 40 -1.70 2.11 5.25
C ALA A 40 -0.21 2.25 4.99
N ARG A 41 0.55 1.16 5.23
CA ARG A 41 1.97 1.05 4.88
C ARG A 41 2.24 1.29 3.39
N GLY A 42 1.31 0.92 2.51
CA GLY A 42 1.39 1.18 1.08
C GLY A 42 1.20 2.67 0.76
N GLU A 43 0.12 3.26 1.23
CA GLU A 43 -0.21 4.68 1.00
C GLU A 43 0.86 5.63 1.55
N ILE A 44 1.41 5.35 2.74
CA ILE A 44 2.52 6.12 3.31
C ILE A 44 3.76 6.03 2.43
N GLU A 45 4.05 4.85 1.86
CA GLU A 45 5.18 4.68 0.95
C GLU A 45 4.99 5.50 -0.32
N VAL A 46 3.80 5.43 -0.94
CA VAL A 46 3.47 6.20 -2.14
C VAL A 46 3.55 7.70 -1.85
N ALA A 47 2.96 8.17 -0.74
CA ALA A 47 3.05 9.56 -0.31
C ALA A 47 4.51 10.04 -0.17
N ARG A 48 5.39 9.22 0.43
CA ARG A 48 6.82 9.54 0.53
C ARG A 48 7.50 9.67 -0.84
N ARG A 49 7.03 8.93 -1.86
CA ARG A 49 7.53 9.08 -3.24
C ARG A 49 6.97 10.33 -3.90
N LEU A 50 5.69 10.63 -3.69
CA LEU A 50 5.03 11.82 -4.23
C LEU A 50 5.60 13.12 -3.65
N ALA A 51 6.01 13.12 -2.38
CA ALA A 51 6.71 14.25 -1.76
C ALA A 51 8.01 14.64 -2.51
N LYS A 52 8.58 13.72 -3.30
CA LYS A 52 9.77 13.98 -4.12
C LYS A 52 9.45 14.63 -5.45
N LEU A 53 8.20 14.97 -5.78
CA LEU A 53 7.81 15.60 -7.04
C LEU A 53 8.32 17.05 -7.19
N GLY A 54 8.56 17.72 -6.07
CA GLY A 54 9.14 19.08 -6.04
C GLY A 54 8.16 20.16 -6.48
N ASP A 55 8.70 21.33 -6.79
CA ASP A 55 7.93 22.53 -7.09
C ASP A 55 7.03 22.36 -8.32
N GLY A 56 5.92 23.10 -8.32
CA GLY A 56 4.89 23.02 -9.37
C GLY A 56 3.94 21.82 -9.22
N TRP A 57 4.09 21.01 -8.17
CA TRP A 57 3.15 19.92 -7.86
C TRP A 57 2.33 20.24 -6.61
N THR A 58 1.03 20.02 -6.70
CA THR A 58 0.13 19.95 -5.54
C THR A 58 -0.29 18.50 -5.37
N VAL A 59 -0.13 17.97 -4.16
CA VAL A 59 -0.52 16.60 -3.81
C VAL A 59 -1.46 16.64 -2.61
N LEU A 60 -2.65 16.06 -2.79
CA LEU A 60 -3.63 15.83 -1.75
C LEU A 60 -3.65 14.35 -1.39
N HIS A 61 -3.98 14.05 -0.13
CA HIS A 61 -4.06 12.69 0.38
C HIS A 61 -5.39 12.46 1.08
N SER A 62 -5.95 11.25 0.94
CA SER A 62 -7.22 10.82 1.53
C SER A 62 -8.35 11.79 1.21
N VAL A 63 -8.54 12.03 -0.08
CA VAL A 63 -9.48 13.02 -0.61
C VAL A 63 -10.89 12.43 -0.65
N PRO A 64 -11.87 13.03 0.04
CA PRO A 64 -13.24 12.55 0.04
C PRO A 64 -13.88 12.83 -1.33
N VAL A 65 -14.47 11.81 -1.95
CA VAL A 65 -15.11 11.99 -3.26
C VAL A 65 -16.59 11.61 -3.31
N GLY A 66 -17.23 11.30 -2.18
CA GLY A 66 -18.68 11.07 -2.13
C GLY A 66 -19.18 10.60 -0.77
N SER A 67 -20.47 10.23 -0.70
CA SER A 67 -21.21 9.90 0.52
C SER A 67 -21.00 8.49 1.09
N ASN A 68 -20.25 7.62 0.40
CA ASN A 68 -20.14 6.19 0.73
C ASN A 68 -18.72 5.78 1.20
N ASP A 69 -18.04 6.64 1.97
CA ASP A 69 -16.72 6.37 2.55
C ASP A 69 -15.61 5.98 1.55
N SER A 70 -15.78 6.28 0.25
CA SER A 70 -14.74 6.01 -0.74
C SER A 70 -13.86 7.26 -0.89
N ASP A 71 -12.71 7.22 -0.25
CA ASP A 71 -11.65 8.21 -0.45
C ASP A 71 -10.77 7.84 -1.65
N ILE A 72 -10.26 8.86 -2.34
CA ILE A 72 -9.12 8.69 -3.25
C ILE A 72 -7.86 8.79 -2.41
N ASP A 73 -7.02 7.74 -2.45
CA ASP A 73 -5.79 7.67 -1.65
C ASP A 73 -4.94 8.92 -1.87
N HIS A 74 -4.63 9.26 -3.14
CA HIS A 74 -3.93 10.50 -3.49
C HIS A 74 -4.43 11.15 -4.78
N VAL A 75 -4.45 12.48 -4.80
CA VAL A 75 -4.64 13.29 -6.00
C VAL A 75 -3.38 14.12 -6.20
N ALA A 76 -2.83 14.12 -7.41
CA ALA A 76 -1.67 14.93 -7.75
C ALA A 76 -1.94 15.76 -9.01
N VAL A 77 -1.63 17.04 -8.96
CA VAL A 77 -1.64 17.93 -10.13
C VAL A 77 -0.30 18.64 -10.26
N GLY A 78 0.21 18.70 -11.47
CA GLY A 78 1.42 19.44 -11.81
C GLY A 78 1.63 19.45 -13.32
N PRO A 79 2.83 19.84 -13.81
CA PRO A 79 3.09 19.93 -15.24
C PRO A 79 2.76 18.64 -15.99
N GLY A 80 2.91 17.48 -15.35
CA GLY A 80 2.60 16.18 -15.94
C GLY A 80 1.13 15.90 -16.24
N GLY A 81 0.19 16.62 -15.61
CA GLY A 81 -1.23 16.34 -15.65
C GLY A 81 -1.91 16.33 -14.28
N LEU A 82 -3.20 16.01 -14.28
CA LEU A 82 -3.99 15.66 -13.11
C LEU A 82 -4.04 14.14 -12.98
N PHE A 83 -3.81 13.61 -11.78
CA PHE A 83 -3.75 12.17 -11.51
C PHE A 83 -4.57 11.80 -10.28
N THR A 84 -5.37 10.73 -10.40
CA THR A 84 -5.86 9.98 -9.24
C THR A 84 -4.97 8.78 -9.05
N ILE A 85 -4.49 8.56 -7.83
CA ILE A 85 -3.49 7.54 -7.53
C ILE A 85 -4.09 6.61 -6.49
N ASN A 86 -4.32 5.38 -6.90
CA ASN A 86 -4.79 4.31 -6.05
C ASN A 86 -3.62 3.40 -5.66
N THR A 87 -3.49 3.11 -4.37
CA THR A 87 -2.37 2.34 -3.82
C THR A 87 -2.75 0.89 -3.59
N LYS A 88 -1.90 -0.02 -4.08
CA LYS A 88 -2.08 -1.47 -3.94
C LYS A 88 -0.79 -2.13 -3.46
N ARG A 89 -0.70 -2.34 -2.15
CA ARG A 89 0.41 -3.07 -1.54
C ARG A 89 0.13 -4.57 -1.48
N SER A 90 0.99 -5.37 -2.12
CA SER A 90 0.91 -6.83 -2.16
C SER A 90 2.31 -7.45 -2.05
N PRO A 91 2.84 -7.57 -0.81
CA PRO A 91 4.16 -8.14 -0.54
C PRO A 91 4.35 -9.51 -1.21
N ASP A 92 5.49 -9.69 -1.88
CA ASP A 92 5.92 -10.93 -2.53
C ASP A 92 4.98 -11.48 -3.62
N ALA A 93 3.95 -10.73 -3.99
CA ALA A 93 2.99 -11.15 -4.98
C ALA A 93 3.50 -10.90 -6.40
N ARG A 94 3.08 -11.76 -7.34
CA ARG A 94 3.28 -11.55 -8.77
C ARG A 94 2.07 -10.82 -9.32
N VAL A 95 2.30 -9.63 -9.87
CA VAL A 95 1.26 -8.83 -10.54
C VAL A 95 1.40 -8.99 -12.04
N TRP A 96 0.29 -9.26 -12.69
CA TRP A 96 0.19 -9.32 -14.14
C TRP A 96 -0.92 -8.40 -14.61
N VAL A 97 -0.64 -7.61 -15.64
CA VAL A 97 -1.60 -6.68 -16.24
C VAL A 97 -1.56 -6.82 -17.75
N GLY A 98 -2.74 -6.86 -18.37
CA GLY A 98 -2.88 -6.85 -19.82
C GLY A 98 -4.28 -6.39 -20.22
N GLY A 99 -4.34 -5.31 -21.01
CA GLY A 99 -5.59 -4.69 -21.44
C GLY A 99 -6.49 -4.36 -20.25
N GLY A 100 -7.68 -4.95 -20.21
CA GLY A 100 -8.67 -4.81 -19.13
C GLY A 100 -8.53 -5.77 -17.95
N THR A 101 -7.42 -6.50 -17.86
CA THR A 101 -7.23 -7.52 -16.82
C THR A 101 -6.06 -7.16 -15.91
N PHE A 102 -6.32 -7.21 -14.61
CA PHE A 102 -5.34 -7.07 -13.53
C PHE A 102 -5.39 -8.31 -12.65
N LEU A 103 -4.28 -9.02 -12.53
CA LEU A 103 -4.16 -10.24 -11.72
C LEU A 103 -3.14 -10.05 -10.61
N ILE A 104 -3.44 -10.61 -9.44
CA ILE A 104 -2.49 -10.80 -8.33
C ILE A 104 -2.44 -12.29 -8.03
N ASN A 105 -1.26 -12.91 -8.19
CA ASN A 105 -1.08 -14.36 -8.03
C ASN A 105 -2.13 -15.18 -8.80
N GLY A 106 -2.46 -14.74 -10.03
CA GLY A 106 -3.45 -15.38 -10.90
C GLY A 106 -4.91 -15.00 -10.62
N SER A 107 -5.23 -14.40 -9.47
CA SER A 107 -6.60 -13.97 -9.15
C SER A 107 -6.93 -12.60 -9.74
N LYS A 108 -8.03 -12.51 -10.50
CA LYS A 108 -8.51 -11.26 -11.11
C LYS A 108 -8.96 -10.26 -10.06
N LYS A 109 -8.57 -8.99 -10.24
CA LYS A 109 -8.95 -7.86 -9.38
C LYS A 109 -9.58 -6.74 -10.22
N PRO A 110 -10.59 -6.03 -9.68
CA PRO A 110 -11.30 -4.98 -10.42
C PRO A 110 -10.60 -3.61 -10.38
N TYR A 111 -9.27 -3.57 -10.17
CA TYR A 111 -8.57 -2.31 -9.86
C TYR A 111 -8.55 -1.31 -11.02
N LEU A 112 -8.50 -1.79 -12.26
CA LEU A 112 -8.57 -0.90 -13.44
C LEU A 112 -9.92 -0.16 -13.47
N ARG A 113 -11.02 -0.90 -13.33
CA ARG A 113 -12.38 -0.34 -13.24
C ARG A 113 -12.50 0.69 -12.12
N ASN A 114 -12.09 0.31 -10.90
CA ASN A 114 -12.23 1.17 -9.73
C ASN A 114 -11.44 2.48 -9.89
N SER A 115 -10.18 2.39 -10.36
CA SER A 115 -9.33 3.58 -10.56
C SER A 115 -9.90 4.51 -11.63
N THR A 116 -10.45 3.96 -12.71
CA THR A 116 -11.16 4.74 -13.74
C THR A 116 -12.39 5.46 -13.16
N HIS A 117 -13.17 4.80 -12.31
CA HIS A 117 -14.32 5.44 -11.66
C HIS A 117 -13.90 6.55 -10.69
N GLU A 118 -12.80 6.36 -9.94
CA GLU A 118 -12.21 7.38 -9.07
C GLU A 118 -11.79 8.62 -9.88
N ALA A 119 -11.08 8.44 -11.01
CA ALA A 119 -10.72 9.52 -11.92
C ALA A 119 -11.95 10.32 -12.38
N ARG A 120 -12.95 9.64 -12.96
CA ARG A 120 -14.19 10.29 -13.43
C ARG A 120 -14.96 11.01 -12.33
N ARG A 121 -14.88 10.52 -11.09
CA ARG A 121 -15.55 11.16 -9.96
C ARG A 121 -14.86 12.48 -9.59
N LEU A 122 -13.53 12.50 -9.58
CA LEU A 122 -12.76 13.73 -9.41
C LEU A 122 -13.08 14.75 -10.51
N GLU A 123 -13.13 14.31 -11.77
CA GLU A 123 -13.48 15.18 -12.91
C GLU A 123 -14.86 15.83 -12.73
N LYS A 124 -15.85 15.06 -12.27
CA LYS A 124 -17.21 15.59 -11.98
C LYS A 124 -17.22 16.62 -10.85
N LEU A 125 -16.43 16.41 -9.79
CA LEU A 125 -16.32 17.35 -8.68
C LEU A 125 -15.69 18.68 -9.14
N LEU A 126 -14.62 18.61 -9.94
CA LEU A 126 -13.99 19.79 -10.51
C LEU A 126 -14.94 20.53 -11.46
N ALA A 127 -15.68 19.80 -12.30
CA ALA A 127 -16.65 20.40 -13.20
C ALA A 127 -17.77 21.14 -12.46
N ALA A 128 -18.22 20.61 -11.30
CA ALA A 128 -19.24 21.26 -10.46
C ALA A 128 -18.80 22.63 -9.91
N VAL A 129 -17.49 22.85 -9.74
CA VAL A 129 -16.91 24.13 -9.33
C VAL A 129 -16.35 24.95 -10.50
N GLY A 130 -16.70 24.58 -11.74
CA GLY A 130 -16.36 25.33 -12.96
C GLY A 130 -14.99 25.02 -13.57
N VAL A 131 -14.33 23.93 -13.17
CA VAL A 131 -13.01 23.53 -13.70
C VAL A 131 -13.12 22.22 -14.48
N THR A 132 -12.88 22.29 -15.79
CA THR A 132 -12.80 21.09 -16.64
C THR A 132 -11.35 20.61 -16.73
N ALA A 133 -11.08 19.40 -16.23
CA ALA A 133 -9.78 18.75 -16.34
C ALA A 133 -9.97 17.24 -16.47
N THR A 134 -9.08 16.57 -17.21
CA THR A 134 -9.06 15.10 -17.33
C THR A 134 -8.05 14.53 -16.34
N ALA A 135 -8.51 13.61 -15.49
CA ALA A 135 -7.68 12.91 -14.52
C ALA A 135 -7.18 11.59 -15.11
N THR A 136 -5.86 11.39 -15.08
CA THR A 136 -5.25 10.11 -15.46
C THR A 136 -5.26 9.16 -14.25
N PRO A 137 -5.96 8.01 -14.32
CA PRO A 137 -5.94 7.03 -13.23
C PRO A 137 -4.60 6.30 -13.17
N VAL A 138 -4.04 6.19 -11.97
CA VAL A 138 -2.76 5.53 -11.70
C VAL A 138 -2.94 4.49 -10.59
N ILE A 139 -2.49 3.27 -10.82
CA ILE A 139 -2.38 2.23 -9.82
C ILE A 139 -0.92 2.09 -9.42
N ALA A 140 -0.60 2.51 -8.20
CA ALA A 140 0.71 2.37 -7.59
C ALA A 140 0.80 1.02 -6.87
N VAL A 141 1.61 0.10 -7.39
CA VAL A 141 1.84 -1.20 -6.75
C VAL A 141 3.08 -1.14 -5.85
N SER A 142 2.98 -1.67 -4.62
CA SER A 142 4.07 -1.68 -3.63
C SER A 142 4.33 -3.10 -3.11
N GLY A 143 5.62 -3.40 -2.85
CA GLY A 143 6.09 -4.65 -2.25
C GLY A 143 5.98 -5.89 -3.13
N VAL A 144 5.60 -5.75 -4.40
CA VAL A 144 5.40 -6.89 -5.31
C VAL A 144 6.73 -7.57 -5.65
N LYS A 145 6.69 -8.89 -5.85
CA LYS A 145 7.85 -9.66 -6.34
C LYS A 145 8.15 -9.34 -7.80
N SER A 146 7.11 -9.11 -8.60
CA SER A 146 7.25 -8.66 -9.98
C SER A 146 5.97 -8.00 -10.48
N LEU A 147 6.13 -7.03 -11.38
CA LEU A 147 5.05 -6.44 -12.18
C LEU A 147 5.29 -6.78 -13.66
N THR A 148 4.38 -7.53 -14.27
CA THR A 148 4.39 -7.82 -15.71
C THR A 148 3.27 -7.09 -16.41
N VAL A 149 3.60 -6.19 -17.33
CA VAL A 149 2.61 -5.50 -18.19
C VAL A 149 2.74 -6.06 -19.61
N LYS A 150 1.77 -6.88 -20.05
CA LYS A 150 1.79 -7.52 -21.37
C LYS A 150 1.21 -6.65 -22.48
N SER A 151 0.28 -5.77 -22.15
CA SER A 151 -0.30 -4.79 -23.08
C SER A 151 -0.78 -3.56 -22.31
N PRO A 152 -0.92 -2.38 -22.98
CA PRO A 152 -1.28 -1.14 -22.29
C PRO A 152 -2.57 -1.29 -21.46
N PRO A 153 -2.51 -1.07 -20.13
CA PRO A 153 -3.66 -1.24 -19.26
C PRO A 153 -4.75 -0.22 -19.61
N ARG A 154 -5.99 -0.68 -19.67
CA ARG A 154 -7.14 0.15 -20.00
C ARG A 154 -8.42 -0.44 -19.45
N TRP A 155 -9.41 0.38 -19.14
CA TRP A 155 -10.74 -0.08 -18.80
C TRP A 155 -11.77 0.62 -19.68
N ASN A 156 -12.61 -0.13 -20.38
CA ASN A 156 -13.59 0.41 -21.34
C ASN A 156 -12.98 1.42 -22.34
N GLY A 157 -11.77 1.13 -22.84
CA GLY A 157 -11.05 2.00 -23.76
C GLY A 157 -10.23 3.11 -23.11
N GLU A 158 -10.47 3.45 -21.84
CA GLU A 158 -9.75 4.50 -21.13
C GLU A 158 -8.41 3.99 -20.58
N PRO A 159 -7.30 4.71 -20.82
CA PRO A 159 -5.98 4.29 -20.35
C PRO A 159 -5.89 4.37 -18.82
N VAL A 160 -5.22 3.38 -18.23
CA VAL A 160 -4.86 3.37 -16.81
C VAL A 160 -3.36 3.15 -16.69
N GLU A 161 -2.67 3.96 -15.89
CA GLU A 161 -1.26 3.72 -15.62
C GLU A 161 -1.12 2.70 -14.48
N VAL A 162 -0.26 1.70 -14.66
CA VAL A 162 0.13 0.79 -13.58
C VAL A 162 1.63 0.89 -13.41
N VAL A 163 2.08 1.27 -12.22
CA VAL A 163 3.50 1.51 -11.94
C VAL A 163 3.90 0.96 -10.59
N GLU A 164 5.13 0.49 -10.50
CA GLU A 164 5.74 0.23 -9.21
C GLU A 164 5.98 1.54 -8.47
N THR A 165 5.73 1.52 -7.16
CA THR A 165 5.83 2.68 -6.27
C THR A 165 7.17 3.42 -6.39
N PRO A 166 8.34 2.77 -6.47
CA PRO A 166 9.61 3.47 -6.67
C PRO A 166 9.69 4.31 -7.95
N ALA A 167 8.93 3.96 -8.99
CA ALA A 167 8.93 4.63 -10.28
C ALA A 167 7.89 5.75 -10.41
N ILE A 168 6.98 5.92 -9.44
CA ILE A 168 5.81 6.81 -9.59
C ILE A 168 6.20 8.27 -9.84
N ALA A 169 7.06 8.86 -9.02
CA ALA A 169 7.44 10.27 -9.17
C ALA A 169 8.13 10.55 -10.51
N ARG A 170 8.99 9.63 -10.96
CA ARG A 170 9.61 9.69 -12.28
C ARG A 170 8.55 9.58 -13.37
N ARG A 171 7.56 8.69 -13.21
CA ARG A 171 6.49 8.48 -14.20
C ARG A 171 5.66 9.75 -14.40
N LEU A 172 5.18 10.36 -13.32
CA LEU A 172 4.30 11.53 -13.41
C LEU A 172 5.00 12.74 -14.07
N ARG A 173 6.33 12.83 -13.96
CA ARG A 173 7.12 13.89 -14.59
C ARG A 173 7.42 13.71 -16.09
N ARG A 174 7.18 12.53 -16.67
CA ARG A 174 7.79 12.17 -17.97
C ARG A 174 7.41 13.08 -19.15
N ARG A 175 6.27 13.78 -19.12
CA ARG A 175 5.87 14.73 -20.16
C ARG A 175 5.01 15.82 -19.57
N ALA A 176 5.37 17.08 -19.81
CA ALA A 176 4.49 18.20 -19.50
C ALA A 176 3.24 18.15 -20.41
N ARG A 177 2.06 18.22 -19.80
CA ARG A 177 0.74 18.23 -20.43
C ARG A 177 -0.09 19.42 -20.02
N LEU A 178 0.22 20.04 -18.88
CA LEU A 178 -0.45 21.23 -18.37
C LEU A 178 0.56 22.36 -18.26
N ASP A 179 0.15 23.56 -18.65
CA ASP A 179 0.89 24.80 -18.37
C ASP A 179 0.67 25.27 -16.91
N ALA A 180 1.40 26.31 -16.51
CA ALA A 180 1.36 26.82 -15.14
C ALA A 180 -0.03 27.36 -14.75
N ASP A 181 -0.74 28.00 -15.69
CA ASP A 181 -2.08 28.57 -15.44
C ASP A 181 -3.14 27.47 -15.28
N GLN A 182 -3.06 26.41 -16.09
CA GLN A 182 -3.89 25.22 -15.96
C GLN A 182 -3.64 24.51 -14.64
N VAL A 183 -2.37 24.31 -14.25
CA VAL A 183 -2.02 23.74 -12.94
C VAL A 183 -2.56 24.61 -11.82
N GLY A 184 -2.37 25.93 -11.88
CA GLY A 184 -2.86 26.88 -10.88
C GLY A 184 -4.37 26.85 -10.71
N ARG A 185 -5.14 26.85 -11.81
CA ARG A 185 -6.61 26.76 -11.76
C ARG A 185 -7.11 25.46 -11.14
N ILE A 186 -6.51 24.32 -11.52
CA ILE A 186 -6.91 23.01 -10.97
C ILE A 186 -6.51 22.92 -9.50
N ALA A 187 -5.29 23.33 -9.13
CA ALA A 187 -4.83 23.34 -7.75
C ALA A 187 -5.70 24.23 -6.85
N ALA A 188 -6.09 25.41 -7.35
CA ALA A 188 -7.01 26.30 -6.64
C ALA A 188 -8.38 25.65 -6.43
N ALA A 189 -8.94 24.97 -7.44
CA ALA A 189 -10.19 24.23 -7.27
C ALA A 189 -10.06 23.12 -6.23
N LEU A 190 -8.99 22.32 -6.29
CA LEU A 190 -8.72 21.24 -5.35
C LEU A 190 -8.55 21.71 -3.90
N ALA A 191 -8.09 22.95 -3.68
CA ALA A 191 -7.90 23.53 -2.36
C ALA A 191 -9.20 24.05 -1.72
N ARG A 192 -10.27 24.26 -2.50
CA ARG A 192 -11.52 24.79 -1.96
C ARG A 192 -12.30 23.70 -1.23
N PRO A 193 -12.79 23.95 0.00
CA PRO A 193 -13.63 22.99 0.71
C PRO A 193 -14.93 22.63 -0.03
N ASP A 194 -15.53 23.57 -0.77
CA ASP A 194 -16.79 23.38 -1.50
C ASP A 194 -16.67 22.49 -2.75
N THR A 195 -15.44 22.23 -3.22
CA THR A 195 -15.17 21.21 -4.25
C THR A 195 -15.49 19.80 -3.74
N TRP A 196 -15.35 19.59 -2.44
CA TRP A 196 -15.58 18.31 -1.80
C TRP A 196 -17.01 18.33 -1.24
N ALA A 197 -17.84 17.36 -1.64
CA ALA A 197 -19.14 17.17 -1.01
C ALA A 197 -18.89 17.11 0.51
N ALA A 198 -19.62 17.92 1.29
CA ALA A 198 -19.44 18.07 2.73
C ALA A 198 -19.60 16.73 3.46
N SER A 199 -18.56 15.90 3.45
CA SER A 199 -18.40 14.90 4.48
C SER A 199 -17.84 15.66 5.66
N GLU A 200 -18.71 15.84 6.65
CA GLU A 200 -18.34 16.25 7.99
C GLU A 200 -17.48 15.13 8.58
N ARG A 201 -16.24 14.98 8.11
CA ARG A 201 -15.26 14.18 8.83
C ARG A 201 -15.07 14.93 10.14
N VAL A 202 -15.56 14.31 11.21
CA VAL A 202 -15.27 14.72 12.59
C VAL A 202 -13.80 15.11 12.65
N SER A 203 -13.49 16.24 13.30
CA SER A 203 -12.11 16.68 13.50
C SER A 203 -11.39 15.65 14.35
N ILE A 204 -10.86 14.61 13.71
CA ILE A 204 -10.07 13.58 14.38
C ILE A 204 -8.68 14.15 14.57
N ASP A 205 -8.14 13.99 15.77
CA ASP A 205 -6.75 14.33 16.05
C ASP A 205 -5.83 13.45 15.19
N LEU A 206 -5.32 14.05 14.10
CA LEU A 206 -4.46 13.37 13.14
C LEU A 206 -3.12 12.97 13.78
N ALA A 207 -2.65 13.70 14.78
CA ALA A 207 -1.43 13.35 15.50
C ALA A 207 -1.67 12.10 16.35
N ALA A 208 -2.80 12.04 17.06
CA ALA A 208 -3.17 10.84 17.81
C ALA A 208 -3.35 9.60 16.91
N LEU A 209 -4.00 9.74 15.74
CA LEU A 209 -4.10 8.65 14.76
C LEU A 209 -2.72 8.18 14.29
N ARG A 210 -1.82 9.12 14.04
CA ARG A 210 -0.45 8.82 13.61
C ARG A 210 0.32 8.07 14.69
N ASP A 211 0.19 8.49 15.95
CA ASP A 211 0.85 7.86 17.09
C ASP A 211 0.35 6.43 17.31
N VAL A 212 -0.96 6.20 17.18
CA VAL A 212 -1.58 4.86 17.21
C VAL A 212 -0.97 3.99 16.11
N TYR A 213 -0.93 4.50 14.88
CA TYR A 213 -0.34 3.78 13.76
C TYR A 213 1.15 3.45 14.01
N ASP A 214 1.94 4.41 14.46
CA ASP A 214 3.38 4.22 14.69
C ASP A 214 3.65 3.25 15.86
N ARG A 215 2.78 3.23 16.88
CA ARG A 215 2.82 2.20 17.94
C ARG A 215 2.54 0.81 17.37
N LEU A 216 1.51 0.67 16.55
CA LEU A 216 1.16 -0.58 15.87
C LEU A 216 2.28 -1.06 14.94
N ASP A 217 2.91 -0.15 14.21
CA ASP A 217 4.04 -0.42 13.29
C ASP A 217 5.24 -1.01 14.03
N ARG A 218 5.67 -0.35 15.11
CA ARG A 218 6.74 -0.86 15.98
C ARG A 218 6.39 -2.21 16.59
N GLY A 219 5.14 -2.39 17.02
CA GLY A 219 4.68 -3.66 17.59
C GLY A 219 4.71 -4.82 16.59
N LEU A 220 4.35 -4.55 15.33
CA LEU A 220 4.42 -5.54 14.25
C LEU A 220 5.86 -5.88 13.86
N ASP A 221 6.75 -4.89 13.84
CA ASP A 221 8.16 -5.14 13.54
C ASP A 221 8.81 -6.00 14.64
N ARG A 222 8.45 -5.78 15.90
CA ARG A 222 8.86 -6.67 17.01
C ARG A 222 8.28 -8.08 16.87
N TRP A 223 7.03 -8.22 16.42
CA TRP A 223 6.43 -9.52 16.10
C TRP A 223 7.23 -10.25 15.00
N ASN A 224 7.53 -9.56 13.90
CA ASN A 224 8.30 -10.14 12.80
C ASN A 224 9.71 -10.55 13.24
N LEU A 225 10.36 -9.74 14.06
CA LEU A 225 11.66 -10.06 14.66
C LEU A 225 11.57 -11.29 15.57
N LEU A 226 10.55 -11.36 16.43
CA LEU A 226 10.32 -12.53 17.29
C LEU A 226 10.15 -13.80 16.47
N VAL A 227 9.31 -13.76 15.43
CA VAL A 227 9.09 -14.90 14.51
C VAL A 227 10.40 -15.33 13.85
N LEU A 228 11.22 -14.39 13.39
CA LEU A 228 12.53 -14.67 12.80
C LEU A 228 13.45 -15.36 13.81
N LEU A 229 13.58 -14.82 15.03
CA LEU A 229 14.44 -15.37 16.07
C LEU A 229 14.01 -16.78 16.50
N VAL A 230 12.71 -17.00 16.69
CA VAL A 230 12.15 -18.33 16.99
C VAL A 230 12.43 -19.29 15.84
N GLY A 231 12.27 -18.86 14.58
CA GLY A 231 12.59 -19.67 13.41
C GLY A 231 14.06 -20.10 13.36
N ILE A 232 14.99 -19.17 13.66
CA ILE A 232 16.43 -19.45 13.74
C ILE A 232 16.72 -20.47 14.85
N LEU A 233 16.12 -20.31 16.04
CA LEU A 233 16.31 -21.23 17.16
C LEU A 233 15.80 -22.64 16.83
N VAL A 234 14.62 -22.76 16.21
CA VAL A 234 14.06 -24.04 15.78
C VAL A 234 14.96 -24.70 14.74
N ALA A 235 15.42 -23.96 13.73
CA ALA A 235 16.32 -24.48 12.71
C ALA A 235 17.66 -24.95 13.32
N GLY A 236 18.22 -24.18 14.25
CA GLY A 236 19.43 -24.54 14.99
C GLY A 236 19.26 -25.81 15.84
N GLY A 237 18.12 -25.94 16.53
CA GLY A 237 17.79 -27.14 17.30
C GLY A 237 17.65 -28.39 16.43
N ILE A 238 16.98 -28.27 15.27
CA ILE A 238 16.86 -29.37 14.29
C ILE A 238 18.25 -29.78 13.78
N ALA A 239 19.12 -28.81 13.47
CA ALA A 239 20.48 -29.08 13.02
C ALA A 239 21.31 -29.78 14.12
N ALA A 240 21.25 -29.30 15.36
CA ALA A 240 21.97 -29.91 16.48
C ALA A 240 21.53 -31.35 16.75
N LEU A 241 20.22 -31.63 16.67
CA LEU A 241 19.69 -33.00 16.80
C LEU A 241 20.19 -33.90 15.67
N ALA A 242 20.18 -33.42 14.42
CA ALA A 242 20.69 -34.16 13.27
C ALA A 242 22.20 -34.47 13.40
N LEU A 243 23.00 -33.51 13.87
CA LEU A 243 24.44 -33.72 14.15
C LEU A 243 24.64 -34.74 15.28
N SER A 244 23.83 -34.69 16.34
CA SER A 244 23.91 -35.67 17.44
C SER A 244 23.55 -37.08 16.98
N MET A 245 22.57 -37.24 16.09
CA MET A 245 22.22 -38.55 15.52
C MET A 245 23.31 -39.06 14.58
N ALA A 246 23.91 -38.19 13.75
CA ALA A 246 25.02 -38.55 12.87
C ALA A 246 26.31 -38.91 13.65
N GLY A 247 26.59 -38.19 14.75
CA GLY A 247 27.73 -38.43 15.64
C GLY A 247 27.59 -39.65 16.55
N GLY A 248 26.38 -40.21 16.69
CA GLY A 248 26.13 -41.45 17.45
C GLY A 248 26.39 -42.75 16.68
N TYR A 249 26.58 -42.68 15.35
CA TYR A 249 26.83 -43.86 14.51
C TYR A 249 28.22 -44.52 14.59
N PRO A 250 29.34 -43.89 15.03
CA PRO A 250 30.64 -44.56 15.04
C PRO A 250 30.79 -45.63 16.14
N GLN A 251 29.98 -45.61 17.21
CA GLN A 251 30.19 -46.50 18.36
C GLN A 251 29.37 -47.79 18.32
N PHE A 252 28.34 -47.89 17.47
CA PHE A 252 27.52 -49.10 17.37
C PHE A 252 28.17 -50.19 16.49
N ILE A 253 29.05 -49.82 15.55
CA ILE A 253 29.76 -50.79 14.69
C ILE A 253 31.02 -51.36 15.36
N ALA A 254 31.66 -50.63 16.28
CA ALA A 254 32.84 -51.13 17.01
C ALA A 254 32.50 -52.24 18.03
N GLY A 255 31.27 -52.25 18.58
CA GLY A 255 30.84 -53.25 19.57
C GLY A 255 30.49 -54.62 18.99
N VAL A 256 30.07 -54.69 17.71
CA VAL A 256 29.64 -55.94 17.07
C VAL A 256 30.81 -56.70 16.44
N VAL A 257 31.87 -56.01 16.02
CA VAL A 257 33.06 -56.65 15.41
C VAL A 257 33.99 -57.27 16.47
N SER A 258 33.98 -56.82 17.74
CA SER A 258 34.81 -57.42 18.81
C SER A 258 34.27 -58.71 19.44
N LYS A 259 33.10 -59.21 18.99
CA LYS A 259 32.53 -60.49 19.44
C LYS A 259 32.61 -61.61 18.39
N LEU A 260 33.26 -61.36 17.25
CA LEU A 260 33.41 -62.32 16.15
C LEU A 260 34.88 -62.64 15.79
N PHE A 261 35.84 -62.23 16.62
CA PHE A 261 37.23 -62.67 16.56
C PHE A 261 37.76 -62.99 17.95
#